data_AF-A0A084A7N7-F1
#
_entry.id   AF-A0A084A7N7-F1
#
_cell.length_a   1.000
_cell.length_b   1.000
_cell.length_c   1.000
_cell.angle_alpha   90.00
_cell.angle_beta   90.00
_cell.angle_gamma   90.00
#
_symmetry.space_group_name_H-M   'P 1'
#
loop_
_entity.id
_entity.type
_entity.pdbx_description
1 polymer ?
#
loop_
_entity_poly.entity_id
_entity_poly.type
_entity_poly.pdbx_seq_one_letter_code
_entity_poly.pdbx_strand_id
1 'polypeptide(L)'
;VIKEMAENLAIRLRKGGKLASNLSLYVGAASTSEYSSIKVSRNIEATQNTKELQDLAISLFREKYQGGAIRQIGISGNQLSDSSVKQLSLFESVQENQTNKKQESLQKAIDEIRETFDFLSIQKASSLSEGSRVIYRNKLIGGHAASQEREEKDVS
;
A
#
# COMPACT_ATOMS: atom_id res chain seq x y z
N VAL A 1 5.25 -7.76 -0.50
CA VAL A 1 4.79 -7.28 0.84
C VAL A 1 4.75 -5.75 1.04
N ILE A 2 5.84 -5.00 1.29
CA ILE A 2 5.76 -3.56 1.69
C ILE A 2 4.98 -2.72 0.66
N LYS A 3 5.28 -2.90 -0.63
CA LYS A 3 4.55 -2.23 -1.71
C LYS A 3 3.05 -2.55 -1.71
N GLU A 4 2.69 -3.80 -1.43
CA GLU A 4 1.27 -4.22 -1.34
C GLU A 4 0.58 -3.54 -0.15
N MET A 5 1.26 -3.42 1.00
CA MET A 5 0.70 -2.74 2.16
C MET A 5 0.50 -1.24 1.92
N ALA A 6 1.45 -0.59 1.23
CA ALA A 6 1.32 0.81 0.83
C ALA A 6 0.20 1.02 -0.20
N GLU A 7 0.01 0.07 -1.13
CA GLU A 7 -1.13 0.11 -2.07
C GLU A 7 -2.46 -0.02 -1.35
N ASN A 8 -2.58 -0.96 -0.41
CA ASN A 8 -3.79 -1.11 0.41
C ASN A 8 -4.05 0.12 1.30
N LEU A 9 -3.01 0.82 1.75
CA LEU A 9 -3.17 2.11 2.42
C LEU A 9 -3.70 3.18 1.45
N ALA A 10 -3.14 3.29 0.25
CA ALA A 10 -3.58 4.25 -0.77
C ALA A 10 -5.04 4.05 -1.19
N ILE A 11 -5.46 2.79 -1.39
CA ILE A 11 -6.85 2.44 -1.71
C ILE A 11 -7.79 2.87 -0.57
N ARG A 12 -7.40 2.63 0.70
CA ARG A 12 -8.21 3.05 1.86
C ARG A 12 -8.32 4.57 1.97
N LEU A 13 -7.24 5.29 1.69
CA LEU A 13 -7.23 6.76 1.64
C LEU A 13 -8.22 7.26 0.57
N ARG A 14 -8.16 6.72 -0.65
CA ARG A 14 -9.08 7.06 -1.75
C ARG A 14 -10.54 6.75 -1.43
N LYS A 15 -10.83 5.56 -0.89
CA LYS A 15 -12.19 5.19 -0.45
C LYS A 15 -12.72 6.13 0.64
N GLY A 16 -11.85 6.64 1.50
CA GLY A 16 -12.20 7.62 2.53
C GLY A 16 -12.23 9.07 2.05
N GLY A 17 -11.86 9.35 0.79
CA GLY A 17 -11.68 10.71 0.29
C GLY A 17 -10.63 11.51 1.06
N LYS A 18 -9.55 10.85 1.52
CA LYS A 18 -8.50 11.44 2.36
C LYS A 18 -7.15 11.45 1.67
N LEU A 19 -6.36 12.47 1.97
CA LEU A 19 -4.92 12.55 1.68
C LEU A 19 -4.15 12.39 2.99
N ALA A 20 -2.94 11.83 2.95
CA ALA A 20 -2.06 11.74 4.10
C ALA A 20 -0.80 12.59 3.88
N SER A 21 -0.47 13.47 4.83
CA SER A 21 0.78 14.27 4.80
C SER A 21 1.89 13.67 5.67
N ASN A 22 1.70 12.48 6.22
CA ASN A 22 2.75 11.73 6.91
C ASN A 22 2.59 10.23 6.64
N LEU A 23 3.70 9.55 6.35
CA LEU A 23 3.76 8.09 6.29
C LEU A 23 4.62 7.55 7.42
N SER A 24 4.10 6.57 8.15
CA SER A 24 4.84 5.83 9.18
C SER A 24 4.99 4.37 8.78
N LEU A 25 6.19 3.84 9.00
CA LEU A 25 6.56 2.44 8.81
C LEU A 25 7.02 1.86 10.15
N TYR A 26 6.45 0.72 10.51
CA TYR A 26 6.89 -0.13 11.61
C TYR A 26 7.38 -1.47 11.06
N VAL A 27 8.53 -1.94 11.53
CA VAL A 27 9.10 -3.25 11.20
C VAL A 27 9.45 -3.95 12.51
N GLY A 28 8.68 -4.97 12.86
CA GLY A 28 8.90 -5.79 14.04
C GLY A 28 9.93 -6.87 13.77
N ALA A 29 11.04 -6.83 14.49
CA ALA A 29 12.06 -7.88 14.46
C ALA A 29 11.54 -9.17 15.11
N ALA A 30 11.96 -10.32 14.59
CA ALA A 30 11.70 -11.62 15.20
C ALA A 30 12.41 -11.72 16.57
N SER A 31 11.91 -12.57 17.47
CA SER A 31 12.56 -12.79 18.77
C SER A 31 13.97 -13.37 18.65
N THR A 32 14.26 -14.04 17.53
CA THR A 32 15.56 -14.62 17.19
C THR A 32 16.48 -13.65 16.45
N SER A 33 16.02 -12.43 16.16
CA SER A 33 16.81 -11.43 15.45
C SER A 33 17.78 -10.73 16.39
N GLU A 34 19.02 -10.57 15.94
CA GLU A 34 20.04 -9.75 16.63
C GLU A 34 19.75 -8.24 16.48
N TYR A 35 18.93 -7.86 15.50
CA TYR A 35 18.50 -6.49 15.25
C TYR A 35 17.18 -6.15 15.96
N SER A 36 17.06 -4.90 16.39
CA SER A 36 15.86 -4.37 17.04
C SER A 36 14.75 -4.00 16.04
N SER A 37 13.54 -3.80 16.56
CA SER A 37 12.41 -3.33 15.74
C SER A 37 12.60 -1.87 15.32
N ILE A 38 12.14 -1.54 14.12
CA ILE A 38 12.29 -0.21 13.51
C ILE A 38 10.94 0.51 13.53
N LYS A 39 10.96 1.78 13.89
CA LYS A 39 9.84 2.71 13.69
C LYS A 39 10.39 3.99 13.07
N VAL A 40 9.88 4.33 11.90
CA VAL A 40 10.31 5.53 11.16
C VAL A 40 9.10 6.17 10.51
N SER A 41 9.08 7.50 10.45
CA SER A 41 8.04 8.26 9.76
C SER A 41 8.63 9.46 9.03
N ARG A 42 7.89 9.96 8.03
CA ARG A 42 8.28 11.15 7.28
C ARG A 42 7.06 11.95 6.87
N ASN A 43 7.14 13.26 7.05
CA ASN A 43 6.16 14.20 6.51
C ASN A 43 6.38 14.35 5.00
N ILE A 44 5.29 14.42 4.26
CA ILE A 44 5.25 14.57 2.81
C ILE A 44 4.13 15.52 2.43
N GLU A 45 4.14 15.98 1.19
CA GLU A 45 2.95 16.62 0.62
C GLU A 45 1.76 15.65 0.69
N ALA A 46 0.58 16.20 1.00
CA ALA A 46 -0.60 15.40 1.23
C ALA A 46 -0.97 14.61 -0.02
N THR A 47 -0.90 13.28 0.05
CA THR A 47 -1.07 12.41 -1.12
C THR A 47 -1.85 11.16 -0.78
N GLN A 48 -2.48 10.60 -1.82
CA GLN A 48 -3.07 9.26 -1.85
C GLN A 48 -2.58 8.47 -3.07
N ASN A 49 -1.54 8.97 -3.74
CA ASN A 49 -0.97 8.34 -4.92
C ASN A 49 -0.27 7.04 -4.51
N THR A 50 -0.71 5.92 -5.09
CA THR A 50 -0.14 4.61 -4.78
C THR A 50 1.36 4.54 -5.02
N LYS A 51 1.88 5.14 -6.10
CA LYS A 51 3.31 5.05 -6.43
C LYS A 51 4.16 5.82 -5.43
N GLU A 52 3.77 7.05 -5.10
CA GLU A 52 4.48 7.88 -4.12
C GLU A 52 4.55 7.20 -2.74
N LEU A 53 3.43 6.67 -2.26
CA LEU A 53 3.38 5.97 -0.98
C LEU A 53 4.21 4.68 -1.00
N GLN A 54 4.22 3.94 -2.11
CA GLN A 54 5.05 2.75 -2.28
C GLN A 54 6.54 3.09 -2.26
N ASP A 55 6.96 4.09 -3.03
CA ASP A 55 8.35 4.52 -3.14
C ASP A 55 8.87 5.05 -1.80
N LEU A 56 8.06 5.87 -1.11
CA LEU A 56 8.37 6.36 0.22
C LEU A 56 8.50 5.23 1.24
N ALA A 57 7.56 4.28 1.28
CA ALA A 57 7.62 3.14 2.21
C ALA A 57 8.89 2.31 2.02
N ILE A 58 9.31 2.09 0.77
CA ILE A 58 10.55 1.40 0.45
C ILE A 58 11.76 2.22 0.87
N SER A 59 11.75 3.54 0.66
CA SER A 59 12.84 4.41 1.11
C SER A 59 13.03 4.36 2.63
N LEU A 60 11.92 4.44 3.38
CA LEU A 60 11.91 4.38 4.85
C LEU A 60 12.44 3.05 5.37
N PHE A 61 12.07 1.96 4.70
CA PHE A 61 12.59 0.65 5.02
C PHE A 61 14.10 0.57 4.81
N ARG A 62 14.58 0.97 3.63
CA ARG A 62 16.00 0.89 3.25
C ARG A 62 16.90 1.80 4.09
N GLU A 63 16.38 2.93 4.58
CA GLU A 63 17.15 3.86 5.41
C GLU A 63 17.53 3.26 6.78
N LYS A 64 16.65 2.44 7.36
CA LYS A 64 16.80 1.94 8.74
C LYS A 64 17.02 0.44 8.86
N TYR A 65 16.66 -0.34 7.84
CA TYR A 65 16.79 -1.78 7.91
C TYR A 65 18.24 -2.23 7.75
N GLN A 66 18.77 -2.87 8.79
CA GLN A 66 20.16 -3.32 8.87
C GLN A 66 20.31 -4.83 8.64
N GLY A 67 19.21 -5.57 8.49
CA GLY A 67 19.20 -7.02 8.37
C GLY A 67 18.33 -7.69 9.44
N GLY A 68 18.39 -9.02 9.52
CA GLY A 68 17.67 -9.82 10.51
C GLY A 68 16.26 -10.25 10.10
N ALA A 69 15.75 -11.30 10.75
CA ALA A 69 14.43 -11.83 10.48
C ALA A 69 13.32 -10.87 10.95
N ILE A 70 12.34 -10.61 10.09
CA ILE A 70 11.19 -9.73 10.36
C ILE A 70 9.95 -10.60 10.62
N ARG A 71 9.23 -10.33 11.72
CA ARG A 71 7.96 -11.01 12.03
C ARG A 71 6.72 -10.19 11.68
N GLN A 72 6.84 -8.86 11.61
CA GLN A 72 5.70 -7.97 11.39
C GLN A 72 6.11 -6.72 10.63
N ILE A 73 5.21 -6.24 9.77
CA ILE A 73 5.32 -4.94 9.11
C ILE A 73 4.00 -4.21 9.34
N GLY A 74 4.07 -2.92 9.68
CA GLY A 74 2.93 -2.02 9.82
C GLY A 74 3.16 -0.76 8.99
N ILE A 75 2.12 -0.27 8.32
CA ILE A 75 2.16 0.99 7.57
C ILE A 75 0.93 1.83 7.91
N SER A 76 1.12 3.12 8.18
CA SER A 76 0.03 4.04 8.46
C SER A 76 0.24 5.38 7.77
N GLY A 77 -0.85 5.94 7.25
CA GLY A 77 -0.92 7.33 6.82
C GLY A 77 -1.51 8.16 7.96
N ASN A 78 -0.86 9.25 8.31
CA ASN A 78 -1.27 10.15 9.40
C ASN A 78 -1.43 11.57 8.86
N GLN A 79 -1.93 12.47 9.71
CA GLN A 79 -2.22 13.87 9.35
C GLN A 79 -3.12 13.93 8.10
N LEU A 80 -4.34 13.45 8.27
CA LEU A 80 -5.28 13.29 7.15
C LEU A 80 -5.96 14.63 6.82
N SER A 81 -6.07 14.93 5.53
CA SER A 81 -6.87 16.04 5.00
C SER A 81 -7.89 15.54 3.96
N ASP A 82 -8.90 16.34 3.65
CA ASP A 82 -9.90 16.00 2.64
C ASP A 82 -9.31 16.12 1.22
N SER A 83 -9.60 15.13 0.36
CA SER A 83 -9.15 15.12 -1.02
C SER A 83 -9.94 16.07 -1.94
N SER A 84 -11.02 16.68 -1.45
CA SER A 84 -11.82 17.66 -2.20
C SER A 84 -11.06 18.96 -2.47
N VAL A 85 -10.06 19.27 -1.64
CA VAL A 85 -9.18 20.44 -1.80
C VAL A 85 -7.85 19.96 -2.37
N LYS A 86 -7.78 19.82 -3.69
CA LYS A 86 -6.50 19.54 -4.35
C LYS A 86 -5.68 20.83 -4.44
N GLN A 87 -4.56 20.88 -3.73
CA GLN A 87 -3.61 21.98 -3.87
C GLN A 87 -2.98 21.93 -5.26
N LEU A 88 -3.13 23.00 -6.02
CA LEU A 88 -2.44 23.16 -7.30
C LEU A 88 -1.02 23.65 -7.04
N SER A 89 -0.03 22.97 -7.61
CA SER A 89 1.34 23.48 -7.62
C SER A 89 1.52 24.44 -8.79
N LEU A 90 1.98 25.66 -8.49
CA LEU A 90 2.39 26.64 -9.51
C LEU A 90 3.74 26.31 -10.15
N PHE A 91 4.48 25.37 -9.56
CA PHE A 91 5.84 25.02 -9.97
C PHE A 91 5.92 23.69 -10.70
N GLU A 92 4.79 22.98 -10.88
CA GLU A 92 4.72 21.79 -11.73
C GLU A 92 4.72 22.20 -13.21
N SER A 93 5.54 21.53 -14.01
CA SER A 93 5.50 21.66 -15.47
C SER A 93 4.17 21.15 -16.02
N VAL A 94 3.82 21.57 -17.25
CA VAL A 94 2.64 21.07 -17.97
C VAL A 94 2.68 19.55 -18.12
N GLN A 95 3.87 18.99 -18.37
CA GLN A 95 4.08 17.55 -18.55
C GLN A 95 3.86 16.77 -17.25
N GLU A 96 4.37 17.26 -16.13
CA GLU A 96 4.17 16.66 -14.80
C GLU A 96 2.69 16.67 -14.42
N ASN A 97 2.03 17.83 -14.57
CA ASN A 97 0.59 17.97 -14.35
C ASN A 97 -0.23 16.95 -15.15
N GLN A 98 0.06 16.79 -16.44
CA GLN A 98 -0.63 15.83 -17.30
C GLN A 98 -0.38 14.38 -16.86
N THR A 99 0.86 14.06 -16.49
CA THR A 99 1.24 12.72 -16.02
C THR A 99 0.52 12.39 -14.71
N ASN A 100 0.49 13.33 -13.76
CA ASN A 100 -0.18 13.18 -12.48
C ASN A 100 -1.69 12.94 -12.66
N LYS A 101 -2.35 13.74 -13.50
CA LYS A 101 -3.77 13.55 -13.85
C LYS A 101 -4.05 12.18 -14.46
N LYS A 102 -3.22 11.73 -15.40
CA LYS A 102 -3.35 10.39 -16.00
C LYS A 102 -3.20 9.28 -14.96
N GLN A 103 -2.24 9.41 -14.05
CA GLN A 103 -2.04 8.44 -12.96
C GLN A 103 -3.24 8.38 -12.02
N GLU A 104 -3.81 9.54 -11.65
CA GLU A 104 -5.00 9.61 -10.81
C GLU A 104 -6.21 8.97 -11.48
N SER A 105 -6.46 9.29 -12.75
CA SER A 105 -7.55 8.67 -13.52
C SER A 105 -7.38 7.16 -13.63
N LEU A 106 -6.16 6.68 -13.86
CA LEU A 106 -5.85 5.25 -13.90
C LEU A 106 -6.12 4.57 -12.55
N GLN A 107 -5.64 5.15 -11.44
CA GLN A 107 -5.86 4.61 -10.11
C GLN A 107 -7.35 4.55 -9.76
N LYS A 108 -8.10 5.59 -10.12
CA LYS A 108 -9.55 5.63 -9.92
C LYS A 108 -10.27 4.53 -10.72
N ALA A 109 -9.94 4.38 -12.00
CA ALA A 109 -10.52 3.32 -12.83
C ALA A 109 -10.22 1.92 -12.29
N ILE A 110 -8.99 1.67 -11.81
CA ILE A 110 -8.63 0.39 -11.18
C ILE A 110 -9.47 0.15 -9.92
N ASP A 111 -9.66 1.17 -9.09
CA ASP A 111 -10.45 1.05 -7.86
C ASP A 111 -11.94 0.80 -8.17
N GLU A 112 -12.50 1.48 -9.17
CA GLU A 112 -13.89 1.28 -9.63
C GLU A 112 -14.12 -0.16 -10.14
N ILE A 113 -13.17 -0.72 -10.89
CA ILE A 113 -13.21 -2.13 -11.32
C ILE A 113 -13.20 -3.06 -10.09
N ARG A 114 -12.29 -2.82 -9.13
CA ARG A 114 -12.17 -3.66 -7.92
C ARG A 114 -13.37 -3.55 -6.99
N GLU A 115 -14.05 -2.41 -6.97
CA GLU A 115 -15.29 -2.23 -6.22
C GLU A 115 -16.46 -2.99 -6.86
N THR A 116 -16.50 -3.04 -8.19
CA THR A 116 -17.57 -3.73 -8.94
C THR A 116 -17.38 -5.25 -9.00
N PHE A 117 -16.14 -5.71 -9.20
CA PHE A 117 -15.82 -7.10 -9.55
C PHE A 117 -14.96 -7.82 -8.51
N ASP A 118 -14.86 -7.30 -7.30
CA ASP A 118 -13.95 -7.74 -6.22
C ASP A 118 -12.47 -7.40 -6.44
N PHE A 119 -11.70 -7.37 -5.35
CA PHE A 119 -10.31 -6.95 -5.30
C PHE A 119 -9.36 -7.78 -6.16
N LEU A 120 -9.64 -9.07 -6.39
CA LEU A 120 -8.80 -9.93 -7.24
C LEU A 120 -9.07 -9.79 -8.75
N SER A 121 -10.11 -9.07 -9.17
CA SER A 121 -10.48 -8.90 -10.59
C SER A 121 -9.39 -8.27 -11.46
N ILE A 122 -8.62 -7.35 -10.89
CA ILE A 122 -7.49 -6.70 -11.58
C ILE A 122 -6.32 -6.53 -10.61
N GLN A 123 -5.19 -7.14 -10.97
CA GLN A 123 -3.98 -7.11 -10.16
C GLN A 123 -2.74 -6.84 -11.01
N LYS A 124 -1.75 -6.21 -10.38
CA LYS A 124 -0.39 -6.11 -10.96
C LYS A 124 0.21 -7.51 -11.05
N ALA A 125 1.00 -7.75 -12.10
CA ALA A 125 1.71 -9.01 -12.28
C ALA A 125 2.59 -9.39 -11.07
N SER A 126 3.09 -8.41 -10.32
CA SER A 126 3.85 -8.62 -9.08
C SER A 126 3.06 -9.40 -8.00
N SER A 127 1.73 -9.38 -8.06
CA SER A 127 0.87 -10.12 -7.13
C SER A 127 0.95 -11.65 -7.31
N LEU A 128 1.49 -12.12 -8.44
CA LEU A 128 1.71 -13.54 -8.73
C LEU A 128 3.11 -14.02 -8.31
N SER A 129 3.96 -13.12 -7.80
CA SER A 129 5.27 -13.53 -7.28
C SER A 129 5.14 -14.35 -6.00
N GLU A 130 6.07 -15.28 -5.79
CA GLU A 130 6.10 -16.17 -4.61
C GLU A 130 6.09 -15.40 -3.28
N GLY A 131 6.77 -14.25 -3.24
CA GLY A 131 6.81 -13.38 -2.07
C GLY A 131 5.56 -12.51 -1.86
N SER A 132 4.55 -12.59 -2.73
CA SER A 132 3.33 -11.81 -2.61
C SER A 132 2.33 -12.44 -1.66
N ARG A 133 1.58 -11.62 -0.94
CA ARG A 133 0.53 -12.08 -0.01
C ARG A 133 -0.85 -11.60 -0.41
N VAL A 134 -1.00 -11.01 -1.61
CA VAL A 134 -2.24 -10.41 -2.09
C VAL A 134 -3.40 -11.41 -2.10
N ILE A 135 -3.20 -12.56 -2.75
CA ILE A 135 -4.22 -13.62 -2.86
C ILE A 135 -4.53 -14.20 -1.47
N TYR A 136 -3.50 -14.57 -0.70
CA TYR A 136 -3.67 -15.10 0.65
C TYR A 136 -4.44 -14.12 1.56
N ARG A 137 -4.14 -12.82 1.52
CA ARG A 137 -4.81 -11.81 2.35
C ARG A 137 -6.23 -11.52 1.92
N ASN A 138 -6.57 -11.66 0.65
CA ASN A 138 -7.95 -11.50 0.17
C ASN A 138 -8.88 -12.59 0.76
N LYS A 139 -8.34 -13.78 1.06
CA LYS A 139 -9.06 -14.85 1.80
C LYS A 139 -9.22 -14.57 3.31
N LEU A 140 -8.76 -13.42 3.82
CA LEU A 140 -8.80 -13.10 5.25
C LEU A 140 -9.72 -11.91 5.55
N ILE A 141 -10.53 -12.01 6.60
CA ILE A 141 -11.28 -10.91 7.22
C ILE A 141 -10.60 -10.56 8.56
N GLY A 142 -10.07 -9.35 8.67
CA GLY A 142 -9.44 -8.87 9.92
C GLY A 142 -8.18 -9.63 10.36
N GLY A 143 -7.61 -10.49 9.50
CA GLY A 143 -6.49 -11.38 9.85
C GLY A 143 -6.92 -12.81 10.17
N HIS A 144 -8.22 -13.10 10.19
CA HIS A 144 -8.80 -14.43 10.31
C HIS A 144 -9.28 -14.94 8.95
N ALA A 145 -9.39 -16.24 8.75
CA ALA A 145 -9.92 -16.79 7.50
C ALA A 145 -11.37 -16.31 7.29
N ALA A 146 -11.68 -15.83 6.08
CA ALA A 146 -12.99 -15.27 5.73
C ALA A 146 -14.11 -16.31 5.81
N SER A 147 -13.79 -17.57 5.53
CA SER A 147 -14.65 -18.76 5.65
C SER A 147 -13.85 -19.97 5.12
N GLN A 148 -14.13 -21.17 5.61
CA GLN A 148 -13.52 -22.40 5.07
C GLN A 148 -14.21 -22.78 3.75
N GLU A 149 -13.69 -22.33 2.62
CA GLU A 149 -13.91 -23.05 1.37
C GLU A 149 -13.08 -24.33 1.43
N ARG A 150 -13.77 -25.48 1.35
CA ARG A 150 -13.12 -26.80 1.28
C ARG A 150 -12.23 -26.80 0.05
N GLU A 151 -10.96 -27.11 0.24
CA GLU A 151 -10.03 -27.40 -0.85
C GLU A 151 -10.63 -28.51 -1.73
N GLU A 152 -11.02 -28.17 -2.96
CA GLU A 152 -10.97 -29.15 -4.03
C GLU A 152 -9.49 -29.47 -4.24
N LYS A 153 -9.10 -30.67 -3.82
CA LYS A 153 -7.81 -31.24 -4.15
C LYS A 153 -7.78 -31.40 -5.66
N ASP A 154 -7.01 -30.57 -6.34
CA ASP A 154 -6.53 -30.88 -7.68
C ASP A 154 -5.69 -32.17 -7.55
N VAL A 155 -6.34 -33.29 -7.86
CA VAL A 155 -5.66 -34.56 -8.10
C VAL A 155 -5.08 -34.47 -9.50
N SER A 156 -3.76 -34.41 -9.60
CA SER A 156 -2.98 -34.76 -10.79
C SER A 156 -1.73 -35.49 -10.35
#